data_AF-A0A7C3CTP4-F1
#
_entry.id   AF-A0A7C3CTP4-F1
#
_cell.length_a   1.000
_cell.length_b   1.000
_cell.length_c   1.000
_cell.angle_alpha   90.00
_cell.angle_beta   90.00
_cell.angle_gamma   90.00
#
_symmetry.space_group_name_H-M   'P 1'
#
loop_
_entity.id
_entity.type
_entity.pdbx_description
1 polymer ?
#
loop_
_entity_poly.entity_id
_entity_poly.type
_entity_poly.pdbx_seq_one_letter_code
_entity_poly.pdbx_strand_id
1 'polypeptide(L)'
;MKTNFLFLLILLSLMINLNIVFAHEEKYPLGMNLAGIYDSSTQFPFLDLTRQARKWISQMEGKPWGKGGDLVLDNHGWVRSLRPNQSVDWIFISKNGPLPDTEFVVWYEGDGKIDYSGLVRKVDTLGKNRDLIRVVSKGKYAILTIKKTNPDNYIRNIKIVAKKYLHLYEKGKIFNPQWLDYIRRFTAIRLMDWLKTNNSKISKWSDRPKLEDYTWSLKGVPIEVIVDLANEIGSDVWLNIPHRADDDYVRRLARYVSDNLIDSHKIYLEHSNEVWNWRFQQTHYADKAAKRLWGKHGNGYIQWHAKRTVEICSLWRTERPKIKKRLQCVLGIQGGWYNLALIALECPLWEKAPCYNGGIDALAIAGYFTGCVNGSGGIDRIQRIRKWFSEKDEGMEKAYEQTLEGRYFDCKRTIISMKSKYKKFKDLANKYGMSLLAYEGGQHITGNGLKIQNDKDFIRFHMKFNRTDYMRKLTFTNFENWKMVGGGLFMYFDDISPPSKWGSWGSMDYLGDYTSPKYKAIIEFGTQNQQWW
;
A
#
# COMPACT_ATOMS: atom_id res chain seq x y z
N MET A 1 -46.15 16.22 -67.30
CA MET A 1 -45.06 17.11 -67.76
C MET A 1 -44.40 17.72 -66.52
N LYS A 2 -43.09 17.49 -66.35
CA LYS A 2 -42.12 18.03 -65.35
C LYS A 2 -42.06 17.44 -63.92
N THR A 3 -41.19 16.42 -63.80
CA THR A 3 -40.04 16.23 -62.86
C THR A 3 -40.05 16.82 -61.44
N ASN A 4 -39.95 15.94 -60.42
CA ASN A 4 -38.79 15.76 -59.51
C ASN A 4 -39.24 15.13 -58.18
N PHE A 5 -38.98 13.83 -57.96
CA PHE A 5 -38.85 13.27 -56.60
C PHE A 5 -37.97 12.00 -56.68
N LEU A 6 -36.66 12.23 -56.64
CA LEU A 6 -35.61 11.23 -56.48
C LEU A 6 -34.98 11.45 -55.10
N PHE A 7 -34.56 10.37 -54.45
CA PHE A 7 -33.97 10.26 -53.11
C PHE A 7 -34.93 9.99 -51.94
N LEU A 8 -35.60 8.83 -52.00
CA LEU A 8 -35.99 8.08 -50.82
C LEU A 8 -35.50 6.62 -50.98
N LEU A 9 -34.19 6.46 -51.13
CA LEU A 9 -33.52 5.17 -51.26
C LEU A 9 -32.97 4.75 -49.89
N ILE A 10 -33.57 3.68 -49.35
CA ILE A 10 -32.91 2.58 -48.63
C ILE A 10 -31.94 3.03 -47.52
N LEU A 11 -32.48 3.29 -46.34
CA LEU A 11 -31.74 3.27 -45.07
C LEU A 11 -32.69 2.81 -43.95
N LEU A 12 -33.34 1.66 -44.17
CA LEU A 12 -34.03 0.94 -43.12
C LEU A 12 -33.05 -0.06 -42.49
N SER A 13 -32.88 0.10 -41.17
CA SER A 13 -32.36 -0.89 -40.21
C SER A 13 -30.92 -1.39 -40.36
N LEU A 14 -29.97 -0.51 -40.06
CA LEU A 14 -28.74 -0.92 -39.37
C LEU A 14 -28.51 0.00 -38.15
N MET A 15 -29.49 0.03 -37.23
CA MET A 15 -29.21 0.47 -35.86
C MET A 15 -28.45 -0.65 -35.16
N ILE A 16 -27.16 -0.75 -35.43
CA ILE A 16 -26.24 -1.34 -34.46
C ILE A 16 -26.29 -0.38 -33.28
N ASN A 17 -27.12 -0.71 -32.28
CA ASN A 17 -26.93 -0.23 -30.93
C ASN A 17 -25.50 -0.65 -30.55
N LEU A 18 -24.54 0.27 -30.69
CA LEU A 18 -23.33 0.25 -29.88
C LEU A 18 -23.78 0.52 -28.44
N ASN A 19 -24.39 -0.49 -27.82
CA ASN A 19 -24.16 -0.73 -26.42
C ASN A 19 -22.68 -1.02 -26.34
N ILE A 20 -21.88 0.02 -26.08
CA ILE A 20 -20.62 -0.16 -25.39
C ILE A 20 -21.01 -0.74 -24.04
N VAL A 21 -21.23 -2.05 -24.01
CA VAL A 21 -21.01 -2.84 -22.81
C VAL A 21 -19.55 -2.55 -22.52
N PHE A 22 -19.30 -1.67 -21.54
CA PHE A 22 -18.04 -1.75 -20.82
C PHE A 22 -17.99 -3.20 -20.34
N ALA A 23 -17.27 -4.05 -21.08
CA ALA A 23 -16.94 -5.36 -20.59
C ALA A 23 -16.30 -5.09 -19.25
N HIS A 24 -17.00 -5.45 -18.18
CA HIS A 24 -16.43 -5.42 -16.85
C HIS A 24 -15.29 -6.43 -16.95
N GLU A 25 -14.05 -5.95 -17.14
CA GLU A 25 -12.89 -6.84 -17.10
C GLU A 25 -13.01 -7.59 -15.78
N GLU A 26 -13.15 -8.92 -15.86
CA GLU A 26 -13.25 -9.74 -14.66
C GLU A 26 -12.05 -9.43 -13.77
N LYS A 27 -12.34 -9.09 -12.51
CA LYS A 27 -11.31 -8.81 -11.53
C LYS A 27 -10.50 -10.06 -11.27
N TYR A 28 -9.18 -9.89 -11.13
CA TYR A 28 -8.31 -10.96 -10.66
C TYR A 28 -8.75 -11.41 -9.27
N PRO A 29 -8.79 -12.72 -8.99
CA PRO A 29 -9.09 -13.29 -7.69
C PRO A 29 -7.88 -13.17 -6.73
N LEU A 30 -7.32 -11.97 -6.68
CA LEU A 30 -6.23 -11.52 -5.83
C LEU A 30 -6.55 -10.09 -5.38
N GLY A 31 -5.97 -9.70 -4.26
CA GLY A 31 -5.92 -8.31 -3.84
C GLY A 31 -4.49 -7.77 -3.84
N MET A 32 -4.38 -6.45 -3.71
CA MET A 32 -3.10 -5.75 -3.70
C MET A 32 -3.00 -4.82 -2.49
N ASN A 33 -1.92 -4.92 -1.72
CA ASN A 33 -1.53 -3.86 -0.79
C ASN A 33 -0.91 -2.71 -1.59
N LEU A 34 -1.30 -1.48 -1.30
CA LEU A 34 -0.72 -0.31 -1.98
C LEU A 34 0.54 0.17 -1.26
N ALA A 35 1.61 0.43 -2.02
CA ALA A 35 2.85 0.94 -1.50
C ALA A 35 2.64 2.29 -0.80
N GLY A 36 3.42 2.55 0.25
CA GLY A 36 3.41 3.84 0.90
C GLY A 36 3.77 5.01 -0.03
N ILE A 37 3.13 6.15 0.23
CA ILE A 37 3.31 7.38 -0.54
C ILE A 37 4.49 8.20 0.02
N TYR A 38 5.53 8.31 -0.79
CA TYR A 38 6.77 9.02 -0.48
C TYR A 38 7.31 9.66 -1.75
N ASP A 39 8.17 10.67 -1.61
CA ASP A 39 8.77 11.33 -2.76
C ASP A 39 9.74 10.40 -3.50
N SER A 40 10.22 9.32 -2.86
CA SER A 40 11.01 8.25 -3.47
C SER A 40 10.18 7.08 -4.02
N SER A 41 8.85 7.17 -3.96
CA SER A 41 7.98 6.12 -4.51
C SER A 41 8.09 6.07 -6.03
N THR A 42 8.06 4.86 -6.59
CA THR A 42 8.05 4.62 -8.03
C THR A 42 6.66 4.25 -8.55
N GLN A 43 5.62 4.27 -7.69
CA GLN A 43 4.23 3.95 -8.05
C GLN A 43 3.50 5.13 -8.72
N PHE A 44 3.79 6.37 -8.30
CA PHE A 44 3.18 7.62 -8.78
C PHE A 44 1.65 7.57 -8.92
N PRO A 45 0.89 7.37 -7.82
CA PRO A 45 -0.54 7.08 -7.89
C PRO A 45 -1.38 8.34 -8.12
N PHE A 46 -0.85 9.53 -7.87
CA PHE A 46 -1.56 10.80 -7.96
C PHE A 46 -1.09 11.65 -9.14
N LEU A 47 -2.01 12.43 -9.72
CA LEU A 47 -1.68 13.47 -10.71
C LEU A 47 -0.89 14.62 -10.08
N ASP A 48 -1.23 14.99 -8.84
CA ASP A 48 -0.57 16.03 -8.06
C ASP A 48 0.58 15.44 -7.22
N LEU A 49 1.81 15.70 -7.64
CA LEU A 49 3.00 15.17 -7.00
C LEU A 49 3.26 15.73 -5.59
N THR A 50 2.58 16.82 -5.20
CA THR A 50 2.69 17.36 -3.83
C THR A 50 2.13 16.39 -2.79
N ARG A 51 1.17 15.52 -3.19
CA ARG A 51 0.54 14.54 -2.28
C ARG A 51 1.51 13.51 -1.74
N GLN A 52 2.58 13.23 -2.47
CA GLN A 52 3.65 12.30 -2.05
C GLN A 52 4.93 13.02 -1.61
N ALA A 53 4.98 14.35 -1.65
CA ALA A 53 6.18 15.10 -1.26
C ALA A 53 6.49 14.92 0.23
N ARG A 54 7.77 14.92 0.62
CA ARG A 54 8.15 14.79 2.04
C ARG A 54 7.86 16.08 2.83
N LYS A 55 8.07 16.05 4.14
CA LYS A 55 7.97 17.27 4.96
C LYS A 55 8.88 18.39 4.45
N TRP A 56 8.47 19.63 4.70
CA TRP A 56 9.31 20.82 4.54
C TRP A 56 10.67 20.66 5.21
N ILE A 57 11.70 21.21 4.58
CA ILE A 57 13.08 21.21 5.08
C ILE A 57 13.52 22.66 5.24
N SER A 58 13.45 23.16 6.48
CA SER A 58 13.79 24.53 6.83
C SER A 58 15.28 24.80 6.62
N GLN A 59 15.59 25.90 5.93
CA GLN A 59 16.94 26.35 5.61
C GLN A 59 17.21 27.72 6.24
N MET A 60 18.47 27.99 6.56
CA MET A 60 18.95 29.30 7.01
C MET A 60 20.28 29.58 6.34
N GLU A 61 20.45 30.79 5.83
CA GLU A 61 21.71 31.22 5.24
C GLU A 61 22.88 31.04 6.23
N GLY A 62 24.01 30.53 5.73
CA GLY A 62 25.19 30.24 6.55
C GLY A 62 25.06 29.02 7.48
N LYS A 63 23.94 28.26 7.45
CA LYS A 63 23.77 27.02 8.23
C LYS A 63 23.77 25.77 7.35
N PRO A 64 24.12 24.59 7.91
CA PRO A 64 23.99 23.33 7.19
C PRO A 64 22.55 23.05 6.72
N TRP A 65 22.42 22.26 5.65
CA TRP A 65 21.12 21.93 5.07
C TRP A 65 20.15 21.32 6.10
N GLY A 66 18.93 21.83 6.16
CA GLY A 66 17.91 21.39 7.12
C GLY A 66 18.09 21.92 8.54
N LYS A 67 18.98 22.90 8.75
CA LYS A 67 19.19 23.59 10.04
C LYS A 67 18.61 25.01 10.05
N GLY A 68 17.48 25.21 9.38
CA GLY A 68 16.77 26.49 9.34
C GLY A 68 15.94 26.85 10.59
N GLY A 69 15.83 25.93 11.55
CA GLY A 69 14.97 26.07 12.73
C GLY A 69 13.48 25.94 12.40
N ASP A 70 12.62 26.28 13.36
CA ASP A 70 11.19 26.08 13.26
C ASP A 70 10.55 26.91 12.13
N LEU A 71 9.43 26.39 11.62
CA LEU A 71 8.58 27.03 10.61
C LEU A 71 7.25 27.39 11.25
N VAL A 72 6.72 28.56 10.88
CA VAL A 72 5.35 28.96 11.23
C VAL A 72 4.42 28.41 10.16
N LEU A 73 3.63 27.40 10.52
CA LEU A 73 2.72 26.71 9.61
C LEU A 73 1.26 27.05 9.92
N ASP A 74 0.39 26.96 8.91
CA ASP A 74 -1.05 26.93 9.12
C ASP A 74 -1.53 25.52 9.54
N ASN A 75 -2.84 25.37 9.75
CA ASN A 75 -3.45 24.10 10.19
C ASN A 75 -3.32 22.97 9.15
N HIS A 76 -3.00 23.29 7.89
CA HIS A 76 -2.79 22.36 6.79
C HIS A 76 -1.31 22.17 6.45
N GLY A 77 -0.41 22.79 7.21
CA GLY A 77 1.03 22.66 7.07
C GLY A 77 1.68 23.58 6.03
N TRP A 78 0.98 24.57 5.49
CA TRP A 78 1.56 25.57 4.60
C TRP A 78 2.36 26.62 5.37
N VAL A 79 3.43 27.13 4.75
CA VAL A 79 4.39 28.04 5.41
C VAL A 79 3.86 29.47 5.40
N ARG A 80 3.39 29.94 6.55
CA ARG A 80 2.79 31.28 6.70
C ARG A 80 3.82 32.40 6.61
N SER A 81 4.98 32.22 7.23
CA SER A 81 6.01 33.25 7.28
C SER A 81 7.41 32.64 7.34
N LEU A 82 8.40 33.38 6.84
CA LEU A 82 9.82 33.05 6.94
C LEU A 82 10.54 34.16 7.70
N ARG A 83 11.46 33.78 8.59
CA ARG A 83 12.38 34.72 9.25
C ARG A 83 13.36 35.32 8.22
N PRO A 84 14.03 36.45 8.53
CA PRO A 84 15.12 36.96 7.70
C PRO A 84 16.13 35.84 7.39
N ASN A 85 16.52 35.73 6.12
CA ASN A 85 17.45 34.73 5.57
C ASN A 85 17.02 33.26 5.73
N GLN A 86 15.77 33.01 6.13
CA GLN A 86 15.18 31.68 6.16
C GLN A 86 14.54 31.37 4.81
N SER A 87 14.72 30.14 4.34
CA SER A 87 13.96 29.59 3.20
C SER A 87 13.53 28.17 3.52
N VAL A 88 12.73 27.57 2.68
CA VAL A 88 12.23 26.22 2.92
C VAL A 88 12.23 25.41 1.63
N ASP A 89 12.87 24.26 1.68
CA ASP A 89 12.94 23.32 0.57
C ASP A 89 11.82 22.28 0.69
N TRP A 90 11.29 21.88 -0.46
CA TRP A 90 10.35 20.80 -0.60
C TRP A 90 10.80 19.82 -1.66
N ILE A 91 11.11 18.60 -1.24
CA ILE A 91 11.45 17.52 -2.16
C ILE A 91 10.16 16.79 -2.52
N PHE A 92 9.78 16.89 -3.79
CA PHE A 92 8.58 16.24 -4.33
C PHE A 92 8.90 15.00 -5.17
N ILE A 93 10.15 14.83 -5.61
CA ILE A 93 10.67 13.59 -6.20
C ILE A 93 12.08 13.31 -5.66
N SER A 94 12.33 12.08 -5.20
CA SER A 94 13.64 11.45 -5.06
C SER A 94 13.77 10.37 -6.12
N LYS A 95 14.55 10.61 -7.18
CA LYS A 95 14.67 9.66 -8.29
C LYS A 95 15.25 8.32 -7.79
N ASN A 96 14.41 7.28 -7.86
CA ASN A 96 14.72 5.91 -7.45
C ASN A 96 14.36 4.88 -8.54
N GLY A 97 14.26 5.35 -9.79
CA GLY A 97 13.86 4.61 -10.97
C GLY A 97 13.63 5.57 -12.15
N PRO A 98 13.17 5.05 -13.31
CA PRO A 98 12.63 5.88 -14.38
C PRO A 98 11.47 6.77 -13.87
N LEU A 99 11.38 7.99 -14.39
CA LEU A 99 10.24 8.87 -14.11
C LEU A 99 9.18 8.66 -15.22
N PRO A 100 7.88 8.61 -14.88
CA PRO A 100 6.82 8.46 -15.88
C PRO A 100 6.64 9.72 -16.74
N ASP A 101 7.18 10.85 -16.28
CA ASP A 101 7.02 12.17 -16.87
C ASP A 101 8.26 13.06 -16.63
N THR A 102 8.49 14.02 -17.52
CA THR A 102 9.65 14.91 -17.48
C THR A 102 9.29 16.41 -17.56
N GLU A 103 8.04 16.76 -17.86
CA GLU A 103 7.55 18.14 -17.88
C GLU A 103 6.38 18.29 -16.90
N PHE A 104 6.46 19.28 -16.02
CA PHE A 104 5.44 19.53 -15.00
C PHE A 104 5.03 21.00 -14.99
N VAL A 105 3.74 21.23 -14.82
CA VAL A 105 3.18 22.56 -14.57
C VAL A 105 3.03 22.72 -13.07
N VAL A 106 3.56 23.84 -12.56
CA VAL A 106 3.46 24.22 -11.14
C VAL A 106 2.58 25.45 -11.03
N TRP A 107 1.68 25.47 -10.06
CA TRP A 107 0.95 26.68 -9.71
C TRP A 107 0.67 26.76 -8.21
N TYR A 108 0.40 27.97 -7.73
CA TYR A 108 0.17 28.24 -6.31
C TYR A 108 -0.66 29.50 -6.10
N GLU A 109 -1.24 29.62 -4.91
CA GLU A 109 -1.87 30.84 -4.42
C GLU A 109 -0.90 31.63 -3.54
N GLY A 110 -1.15 32.93 -3.37
CA GLY A 110 -0.36 33.80 -2.49
C GLY A 110 0.73 34.58 -3.21
N ASP A 111 1.38 35.46 -2.46
CA ASP A 111 2.43 36.34 -2.94
C ASP A 111 3.78 35.93 -2.34
N GLY A 112 4.80 35.81 -3.18
CA GLY A 112 6.12 35.40 -2.73
C GLY A 112 7.05 35.06 -3.88
N LYS A 113 8.10 34.28 -3.58
CA LYS A 113 9.09 33.82 -4.56
C LYS A 113 9.39 32.35 -4.34
N ILE A 114 9.25 31.56 -5.41
CA ILE A 114 9.67 30.16 -5.47
C ILE A 114 10.79 29.97 -6.48
N ASP A 115 11.70 29.05 -6.17
CA ASP A 115 12.79 28.61 -7.05
C ASP A 115 12.77 27.08 -7.20
N TYR A 116 13.44 26.56 -8.23
CA TYR A 116 13.51 25.12 -8.51
C TYR A 116 14.96 24.67 -8.70
N SER A 117 15.32 23.54 -8.09
CA SER A 117 16.68 23.03 -8.15
C SER A 117 16.77 21.49 -8.18
N GLY A 118 18.00 20.98 -8.25
CA GLY A 118 18.28 19.55 -8.36
C GLY A 118 17.88 18.99 -9.73
N LEU A 119 17.00 18.00 -9.74
CA LEU A 119 16.54 17.27 -10.93
C LEU A 119 15.74 18.09 -11.92
N VAL A 120 15.17 19.22 -11.49
CA VAL A 120 14.28 20.05 -12.30
C VAL A 120 14.83 21.47 -12.44
N ARG A 121 14.44 22.15 -13.52
CA ARG A 121 14.63 23.59 -13.70
C ARG A 121 13.35 24.22 -14.23
N LYS A 122 13.14 25.48 -13.88
CA LYS A 122 12.14 26.31 -14.54
C LYS A 122 12.56 26.52 -16.00
N VAL A 123 11.61 26.30 -16.90
CA VAL A 123 11.75 26.51 -18.35
C VAL A 123 10.99 27.75 -18.77
N ASP A 124 9.81 27.99 -18.19
CA ASP A 124 8.95 29.11 -18.59
C ASP A 124 8.04 29.57 -17.43
N THR A 125 7.48 30.78 -17.57
CA THR A 125 6.40 31.32 -16.72
C THR A 125 5.12 31.36 -17.55
N LEU A 126 4.13 30.53 -17.20
CA LEU A 126 2.89 30.37 -17.97
C LEU A 126 1.78 31.36 -17.54
N GLY A 127 2.08 32.26 -16.62
CA GLY A 127 1.15 33.25 -16.06
C GLY A 127 1.49 33.61 -14.62
N LYS A 128 0.64 34.42 -13.98
CA LYS A 128 0.80 34.74 -12.55
C LYS A 128 0.78 33.45 -11.73
N ASN A 129 1.81 33.28 -10.90
CA ASN A 129 1.99 32.12 -10.03
C ASN A 129 1.88 30.75 -10.75
N ARG A 130 2.29 30.69 -12.02
CA ARG A 130 2.26 29.47 -12.81
C ARG A 130 3.54 29.29 -13.62
N ASP A 131 4.24 28.19 -13.41
CA ASP A 131 5.53 27.89 -14.03
C ASP A 131 5.49 26.56 -14.78
N LEU A 132 6.29 26.47 -15.85
CA LEU A 132 6.67 25.22 -16.48
C LEU A 132 8.05 24.80 -15.96
N ILE A 133 8.16 23.59 -15.43
CA ILE A 133 9.43 22.99 -15.04
C ILE A 133 9.70 21.73 -15.85
N ARG A 134 10.98 21.44 -16.11
CA ARG A 134 11.43 20.25 -16.82
C ARG A 134 12.53 19.53 -16.07
N VAL A 135 12.58 18.21 -16.19
CA VAL A 135 13.70 17.37 -15.75
C VAL A 135 14.90 17.61 -16.67
N VAL A 136 16.02 18.10 -16.13
CA VAL A 136 17.22 18.50 -16.92
C VAL A 136 18.48 17.68 -16.61
N SER A 137 18.33 16.57 -15.90
CA SER A 137 19.39 15.62 -15.53
C SER A 137 20.68 16.24 -14.94
N LYS A 138 20.62 16.65 -13.67
CA LYS A 138 21.70 16.57 -12.67
C LYS A 138 21.06 16.42 -11.27
N GLY A 139 21.55 15.52 -10.42
CA GLY A 139 21.08 15.36 -9.02
C GLY A 139 20.07 14.23 -8.78
N LYS A 140 19.69 14.01 -7.52
CA LYS A 140 18.78 12.93 -7.08
C LYS A 140 17.38 13.44 -6.68
N TYR A 141 17.24 14.73 -6.41
CA TYR A 141 16.04 15.33 -5.83
C TYR A 141 15.47 16.40 -6.74
N ALA A 142 14.16 16.40 -6.98
CA ALA A 142 13.44 17.55 -7.55
C ALA A 142 12.98 18.42 -6.39
N ILE A 143 13.46 19.67 -6.36
CA ILE A 143 13.31 20.56 -5.20
C ILE A 143 12.58 21.82 -5.64
N LEU A 144 11.51 22.18 -4.92
CA LEU A 144 10.89 23.50 -4.91
C LEU A 144 11.33 24.21 -3.63
N THR A 145 11.81 25.45 -3.74
CA THR A 145 12.22 26.26 -2.58
C THR A 145 11.36 27.50 -2.49
N ILE A 146 10.70 27.74 -1.35
CA ILE A 146 10.08 29.04 -1.07
C ILE A 146 11.14 29.95 -0.47
N LYS A 147 11.48 31.03 -1.19
CA LYS A 147 12.47 32.05 -0.80
C LYS A 147 11.85 33.22 -0.07
N LYS A 148 10.59 33.55 -0.39
CA LYS A 148 9.83 34.63 0.23
C LYS A 148 8.34 34.27 0.20
N THR A 149 7.62 34.64 1.24
CA THR A 149 6.16 34.49 1.33
C THR A 149 5.58 35.69 2.08
N ASN A 150 4.45 36.23 1.65
CA ASN A 150 3.76 37.33 2.31
C ASN A 150 2.89 36.79 3.48
N PRO A 151 3.12 37.15 4.75
CA PRO A 151 2.33 36.62 5.87
C PRO A 151 0.82 36.85 5.78
N ASP A 152 0.38 37.93 5.13
CA ASP A 152 -1.03 38.28 4.95
C ASP A 152 -1.67 37.54 3.76
N ASN A 153 -0.86 37.04 2.83
CA ASN A 153 -1.29 36.27 1.67
C ASN A 153 -0.21 35.25 1.27
N TYR A 154 0.03 34.27 2.15
CA TYR A 154 1.18 33.38 2.04
C TYR A 154 1.02 32.35 0.92
N ILE A 155 2.16 31.89 0.40
CA ILE A 155 2.21 30.82 -0.60
C ILE A 155 1.59 29.54 -0.05
N ARG A 156 0.56 29.06 -0.74
CA ARG A 156 -0.22 27.87 -0.37
C ARG A 156 -0.83 27.22 -1.61
N ASN A 157 -1.50 26.08 -1.42
CA ASN A 157 -2.17 25.34 -2.49
C ASN A 157 -1.25 25.09 -3.70
N ILE A 158 0.04 24.86 -3.45
CA ILE A 158 1.00 24.52 -4.49
C ILE A 158 0.57 23.19 -5.11
N LYS A 159 0.57 23.11 -6.44
CA LYS A 159 0.30 21.92 -7.22
C LYS A 159 1.42 21.68 -8.20
N ILE A 160 1.75 20.40 -8.42
CA ILE A 160 2.77 19.99 -9.38
C ILE A 160 2.20 18.83 -10.17
N VAL A 161 1.80 19.08 -11.42
CA VAL A 161 1.11 18.09 -12.27
C VAL A 161 1.86 17.90 -13.57
N ALA A 162 1.99 16.65 -14.02
CA ALA A 162 2.60 16.34 -15.30
C ALA A 162 1.83 17.04 -16.43
N LYS A 163 2.55 17.75 -17.32
CA LYS A 163 1.94 18.59 -18.36
C LYS A 163 0.92 17.83 -19.21
N LYS A 164 1.20 16.57 -19.55
CA LYS A 164 0.30 15.71 -20.33
C LYS A 164 -1.04 15.41 -19.63
N TYR A 165 -1.08 15.43 -18.29
CA TYR A 165 -2.26 15.13 -17.50
C TYR A 165 -2.95 16.36 -16.90
N LEU A 166 -2.51 17.57 -17.26
CA LEU A 166 -3.10 18.81 -16.76
C LEU A 166 -4.61 18.87 -17.02
N HIS A 167 -5.05 18.47 -18.22
CA HIS A 167 -6.46 18.44 -18.60
C HIS A 167 -7.30 17.44 -17.76
N LEU A 168 -6.72 16.36 -17.24
CA LEU A 168 -7.41 15.44 -16.33
C LEU A 168 -7.54 16.05 -14.94
N TYR A 169 -6.47 16.67 -14.46
CA TYR A 169 -6.47 17.35 -13.16
C TYR A 169 -7.50 18.49 -13.13
N GLU A 170 -7.59 19.29 -14.19
CA GLU A 170 -8.58 20.37 -14.33
C GLU A 170 -10.03 19.87 -14.33
N LYS A 171 -10.26 18.59 -14.69
CA LYS A 171 -11.56 17.90 -14.57
C LYS A 171 -11.80 17.29 -13.19
N GLY A 172 -10.93 17.56 -12.21
CA GLY A 172 -11.05 17.04 -10.85
C GLY A 172 -10.55 15.60 -10.68
N LYS A 173 -9.86 15.02 -11.66
CA LYS A 173 -9.27 13.68 -11.49
C LYS A 173 -8.10 13.72 -10.51
N ILE A 174 -8.01 12.68 -9.67
CA ILE A 174 -7.01 12.58 -8.61
C ILE A 174 -5.85 11.67 -9.02
N PHE A 175 -6.17 10.53 -9.63
CA PHE A 175 -5.21 9.44 -9.82
C PHE A 175 -4.56 9.46 -11.20
N ASN A 176 -3.32 8.96 -11.23
CA ASN A 176 -2.58 8.76 -12.45
C ASN A 176 -3.22 7.62 -13.27
N PRO A 177 -3.68 7.88 -14.52
CA PRO A 177 -4.39 6.88 -15.30
C PRO A 177 -3.54 5.64 -15.60
N GLN A 178 -2.23 5.78 -15.78
CA GLN A 178 -1.34 4.64 -16.00
C GLN A 178 -1.26 3.72 -14.77
N TRP A 179 -1.30 4.29 -13.56
CA TRP A 179 -1.34 3.51 -12.33
C TRP A 179 -2.73 2.91 -12.10
N LEU A 180 -3.81 3.65 -12.41
CA LEU A 180 -5.17 3.14 -12.36
C LEU A 180 -5.37 1.93 -13.26
N ASP A 181 -4.80 1.94 -14.46
CA ASP A 181 -4.87 0.82 -15.40
C ASP A 181 -4.31 -0.44 -14.76
N TYR A 182 -3.26 -0.35 -13.93
CA TYR A 182 -2.72 -1.48 -13.19
C TYR A 182 -3.63 -1.93 -12.05
N ILE A 183 -3.95 -1.01 -11.13
CA ILE A 183 -4.59 -1.38 -9.86
C ILE A 183 -6.06 -1.78 -10.02
N ARG A 184 -6.73 -1.36 -11.10
CA ARG A 184 -8.14 -1.73 -11.33
C ARG A 184 -8.36 -3.20 -11.59
N ARG A 185 -7.31 -4.00 -11.80
CA ARG A 185 -7.45 -5.44 -12.03
C ARG A 185 -7.74 -6.24 -10.76
N PHE A 186 -7.48 -5.69 -9.57
CA PHE A 186 -7.59 -6.45 -8.33
C PHE A 186 -9.00 -6.39 -7.73
N THR A 187 -9.49 -7.52 -7.19
CA THR A 187 -10.79 -7.57 -6.51
C THR A 187 -10.81 -6.67 -5.29
N ALA A 188 -9.69 -6.58 -4.56
CA ALA A 188 -9.58 -5.76 -3.36
C ALA A 188 -8.24 -5.01 -3.29
N ILE A 189 -8.25 -3.85 -2.63
CA ILE A 189 -7.05 -3.09 -2.27
C ILE A 189 -6.91 -3.02 -0.74
N ARG A 190 -5.69 -3.17 -0.22
CA ARG A 190 -5.38 -2.99 1.21
C ARG A 190 -4.55 -1.74 1.41
N LEU A 191 -5.02 -0.89 2.33
CA LEU A 191 -4.57 0.49 2.45
C LEU A 191 -3.65 0.71 3.65
N MET A 192 -3.01 -0.33 4.16
CA MET A 192 -2.23 -0.30 5.40
C MET A 192 -1.21 0.87 5.44
N ASP A 193 -0.42 1.02 4.37
CA ASP A 193 0.59 2.07 4.27
C ASP A 193 0.00 3.44 3.91
N TRP A 194 -1.04 3.49 3.08
CA TRP A 194 -1.76 4.72 2.76
C TRP A 194 -2.44 5.31 4.00
N LEU A 195 -2.96 4.47 4.89
CA LEU A 195 -3.55 4.85 6.18
C LEU A 195 -2.50 5.13 7.27
N LYS A 196 -1.19 4.96 6.97
CA LYS A 196 -0.07 5.08 7.94
C LYS A 196 -0.33 4.29 9.23
N THR A 197 -0.80 3.04 9.07
CA THR A 197 -1.28 2.21 10.18
C THR A 197 -0.18 1.89 11.19
N ASN A 198 0.98 1.48 10.70
CA ASN A 198 2.11 1.09 11.54
C ASN A 198 2.62 2.28 12.36
N ASN A 199 2.67 2.11 13.68
CA ASN A 199 3.09 3.16 14.63
C ASN A 199 2.24 4.45 14.56
N SER A 200 1.00 4.36 14.06
CA SER A 200 0.12 5.52 13.95
C SER A 200 -0.09 6.24 15.27
N LYS A 201 -0.10 7.57 15.22
CA LYS A 201 -0.43 8.44 16.36
C LYS A 201 -1.90 8.88 16.36
N ILE A 202 -2.64 8.59 15.29
CA ILE A 202 -4.05 8.97 15.12
C ILE A 202 -4.87 8.29 16.21
N SER A 203 -5.61 9.10 16.98
CA SER A 203 -6.49 8.62 18.05
C SER A 203 -7.93 9.11 17.91
N LYS A 204 -8.12 10.36 17.50
CA LYS A 204 -9.43 11.00 17.34
C LYS A 204 -9.73 11.26 15.87
N TRP A 205 -11.00 11.43 15.52
CA TRP A 205 -11.42 11.79 14.15
C TRP A 205 -10.76 13.07 13.63
N SER A 206 -10.49 14.03 14.52
CA SER A 206 -9.78 15.27 14.19
C SER A 206 -8.32 15.07 13.79
N ASP A 207 -7.68 13.96 14.19
CA ASP A 207 -6.25 13.72 13.95
C ASP A 207 -5.95 13.24 12.52
N ARG A 208 -6.99 12.85 11.77
CA ARG A 208 -6.88 12.25 10.43
C ARG A 208 -6.31 13.22 9.39
N PRO A 209 -5.69 12.72 8.32
CA PRO A 209 -5.32 13.54 7.16
C PRO A 209 -6.55 14.20 6.51
N LYS A 210 -6.36 15.41 5.99
CA LYS A 210 -7.36 16.22 5.28
C LYS A 210 -6.96 16.43 3.81
N LEU A 211 -7.94 16.76 2.95
CA LEU A 211 -7.69 16.98 1.52
C LEU A 211 -6.76 18.19 1.27
N GLU A 212 -6.85 19.18 2.15
CA GLU A 212 -6.14 20.46 2.11
C GLU A 212 -4.72 20.36 2.69
N ASP A 213 -4.40 19.27 3.41
CA ASP A 213 -3.05 19.05 3.94
C ASP A 213 -2.03 19.12 2.80
N TYR A 214 -0.98 19.91 3.00
CA TYR A 214 0.03 20.20 1.96
C TYR A 214 0.69 18.94 1.38
N THR A 215 0.72 17.85 2.16
CA THR A 215 1.13 16.52 1.72
C THR A 215 0.40 15.43 2.50
N TRP A 216 0.18 14.29 1.85
CA TRP A 216 -0.41 13.10 2.46
C TRP A 216 0.66 12.11 2.95
N SER A 217 1.95 12.33 2.64
CA SER A 217 3.05 11.43 3.00
C SER A 217 3.30 11.32 4.51
N LEU A 218 2.77 12.25 5.31
CA LEU A 218 3.01 12.34 6.75
C LEU A 218 1.96 11.61 7.59
N LYS A 219 0.68 11.97 7.41
CA LYS A 219 -0.44 11.42 8.17
C LYS A 219 -1.19 10.30 7.43
N GLY A 220 -0.92 10.12 6.14
CA GLY A 220 -1.61 9.18 5.28
C GLY A 220 -2.55 9.87 4.30
N VAL A 221 -3.16 9.08 3.44
CA VAL A 221 -4.15 9.49 2.45
C VAL A 221 -5.51 9.67 3.14
N PRO A 222 -6.24 10.77 2.89
CA PRO A 222 -7.60 10.97 3.42
C PRO A 222 -8.54 9.82 3.03
N ILE A 223 -9.47 9.48 3.92
CA ILE A 223 -10.44 8.40 3.67
C ILE A 223 -11.32 8.72 2.47
N GLU A 224 -11.62 10.01 2.25
CA GLU A 224 -12.33 10.51 1.09
C GLU A 224 -11.69 10.01 -0.21
N VAL A 225 -10.37 10.17 -0.34
CA VAL A 225 -9.60 9.76 -1.52
C VAL A 225 -9.53 8.24 -1.64
N ILE A 226 -9.44 7.51 -0.53
CA ILE A 226 -9.43 6.04 -0.55
C ILE A 226 -10.78 5.49 -1.06
N VAL A 227 -11.89 6.09 -0.63
CA VAL A 227 -13.23 5.69 -1.09
C VAL A 227 -13.42 6.06 -2.56
N ASP A 228 -12.98 7.25 -2.98
CA ASP A 228 -13.00 7.65 -4.39
C ASP A 228 -12.20 6.69 -5.27
N LEU A 229 -11.01 6.27 -4.82
CA LEU A 229 -10.22 5.26 -5.53
C LEU A 229 -11.01 3.97 -5.71
N ALA A 230 -11.54 3.43 -4.61
CA ALA A 230 -12.25 2.15 -4.60
C ALA A 230 -13.45 2.17 -5.54
N ASN A 231 -14.21 3.27 -5.53
CA ASN A 231 -15.33 3.50 -6.42
C ASN A 231 -14.88 3.65 -7.89
N GLU A 232 -13.81 4.39 -8.17
CA GLU A 232 -13.30 4.61 -9.54
C GLU A 232 -12.75 3.32 -10.16
N ILE A 233 -12.11 2.47 -9.37
CA ILE A 233 -11.58 1.20 -9.88
C ILE A 233 -12.58 0.05 -9.76
N GLY A 234 -13.64 0.18 -8.96
CA GLY A 234 -14.61 -0.88 -8.71
C GLY A 234 -14.05 -2.03 -7.88
N SER A 235 -13.32 -1.74 -6.80
CA SER A 235 -12.68 -2.76 -5.95
C SER A 235 -13.16 -2.69 -4.49
N ASP A 236 -13.15 -3.83 -3.83
CA ASP A 236 -13.34 -3.94 -2.39
C ASP A 236 -12.19 -3.23 -1.63
N VAL A 237 -12.48 -2.79 -0.39
CA VAL A 237 -11.49 -2.10 0.44
C VAL A 237 -11.13 -2.90 1.68
N TRP A 238 -9.83 -2.97 1.98
CA TRP A 238 -9.33 -3.46 3.25
C TRP A 238 -8.74 -2.32 4.07
N LEU A 239 -9.47 -1.95 5.12
CA LEU A 239 -9.19 -0.81 5.99
C LEU A 239 -8.58 -1.27 7.31
N ASN A 240 -7.41 -0.70 7.62
CA ASN A 240 -6.73 -0.90 8.88
C ASN A 240 -7.05 0.25 9.85
N ILE A 241 -7.64 -0.07 11.00
CA ILE A 241 -7.97 0.93 12.03
C ILE A 241 -6.73 1.24 12.88
N PRO A 242 -6.34 2.52 13.08
CA PRO A 242 -5.23 2.86 13.95
C PRO A 242 -5.39 2.24 15.35
N HIS A 243 -4.33 1.66 15.91
CA HIS A 243 -4.38 0.97 17.21
C HIS A 243 -4.76 1.88 18.40
N ARG A 244 -4.67 3.22 18.23
CA ARG A 244 -5.04 4.23 19.24
C ARG A 244 -6.41 4.84 18.99
N ALA A 245 -7.10 4.45 17.91
CA ALA A 245 -8.38 5.04 17.53
C ALA A 245 -9.44 4.78 18.60
N ASP A 246 -10.07 5.86 19.06
CA ASP A 246 -11.21 5.81 19.95
C ASP A 246 -12.49 5.38 19.21
N ASP A 247 -13.55 5.13 19.97
CA ASP A 247 -14.81 4.65 19.41
C ASP A 247 -15.53 5.72 18.57
N ASP A 248 -15.30 7.02 18.81
CA ASP A 248 -15.86 8.10 17.98
C ASP A 248 -15.21 8.10 16.59
N TYR A 249 -13.89 7.95 16.51
CA TYR A 249 -13.18 7.76 15.24
C TYR A 249 -13.77 6.57 14.47
N VAL A 250 -13.92 5.42 15.15
CA VAL A 250 -14.42 4.18 14.52
C VAL A 250 -15.84 4.36 14.00
N ARG A 251 -16.73 4.98 14.78
CA ARG A 251 -18.11 5.27 14.35
C ARG A 251 -18.14 6.21 13.16
N ARG A 252 -17.44 7.34 13.22
CA ARG A 252 -17.42 8.34 12.12
C ARG A 252 -16.84 7.76 10.83
N LEU A 253 -15.81 6.92 10.94
CA LEU A 253 -15.27 6.21 9.79
C LEU A 253 -16.33 5.27 9.18
N ALA A 254 -17.04 4.51 10.01
CA ALA A 254 -18.13 3.65 9.56
C ALA A 254 -19.20 4.47 8.82
N ARG A 255 -19.61 5.63 9.38
CA ARG A 255 -20.57 6.54 8.72
C ARG A 255 -20.08 6.94 7.33
N TYR A 256 -18.88 7.52 7.25
CA TYR A 256 -18.34 8.03 6.00
C TYR A 256 -18.23 6.93 4.94
N VAL A 257 -17.60 5.80 5.26
CA VAL A 257 -17.41 4.70 4.29
C VAL A 257 -18.76 4.13 3.86
N SER A 258 -19.70 3.96 4.80
CA SER A 258 -21.04 3.46 4.51
C SER A 258 -21.85 4.38 3.60
N ASP A 259 -21.66 5.68 3.72
CA ASP A 259 -22.43 6.68 2.98
C ASP A 259 -21.82 6.99 1.60
N ASN A 260 -20.55 6.67 1.36
CA ASN A 260 -19.82 7.05 0.13
C ASN A 260 -19.24 5.88 -0.68
N LEU A 261 -19.02 4.70 -0.09
CA LEU A 261 -18.54 3.53 -0.83
C LEU A 261 -19.70 2.82 -1.53
N ILE A 262 -19.57 2.56 -2.83
CA ILE A 262 -20.57 1.85 -3.65
C ILE A 262 -21.01 0.55 -2.96
N ASP A 263 -22.32 0.31 -2.90
CA ASP A 263 -22.91 -0.73 -2.05
C ASP A 263 -22.58 -2.17 -2.47
N SER A 264 -22.13 -2.39 -3.70
CA SER A 264 -21.62 -3.69 -4.15
C SER A 264 -20.25 -4.05 -3.58
N HIS A 265 -19.48 -3.09 -3.06
CA HIS A 265 -18.13 -3.33 -2.56
C HIS A 265 -18.10 -3.81 -1.11
N LYS A 266 -17.32 -4.87 -0.87
CA LYS A 266 -17.03 -5.38 0.46
C LYS A 266 -16.03 -4.49 1.19
N ILE A 267 -16.11 -4.57 2.51
CA ILE A 267 -15.25 -3.85 3.44
C ILE A 267 -14.57 -4.88 4.34
N TYR A 268 -13.28 -5.11 4.16
CA TYR A 268 -12.46 -5.88 5.08
C TYR A 268 -11.94 -4.95 6.17
N LEU A 269 -12.35 -5.18 7.42
CA LEU A 269 -12.05 -4.31 8.55
C LEU A 269 -11.08 -5.01 9.50
N GLU A 270 -9.89 -4.45 9.66
CA GLU A 270 -8.82 -5.00 10.49
C GLU A 270 -8.42 -4.01 11.58
N HIS A 271 -8.32 -4.48 12.83
CA HIS A 271 -7.76 -3.69 13.91
C HIS A 271 -6.23 -3.61 13.77
N SER A 272 -5.73 -2.46 13.34
CA SER A 272 -4.31 -2.16 13.12
C SER A 272 -3.63 -3.12 12.13
N ASN A 273 -2.33 -3.35 12.29
CA ASN A 273 -1.52 -4.25 11.46
C ASN A 273 -0.56 -5.01 12.38
N GLU A 274 -0.48 -6.34 12.21
CA GLU A 274 0.47 -7.20 12.93
C GLU A 274 0.62 -6.85 14.42
N VAL A 275 -0.49 -6.77 15.17
CA VAL A 275 -0.44 -6.46 16.61
C VAL A 275 0.34 -7.52 17.41
N TRP A 276 0.65 -8.65 16.79
CA TRP A 276 1.56 -9.66 17.31
C TRP A 276 3.06 -9.32 17.22
N ASN A 277 3.45 -8.33 16.42
CA ASN A 277 4.84 -8.04 16.08
C ASN A 277 5.44 -6.93 16.97
N TRP A 278 6.22 -7.34 17.98
CA TRP A 278 6.90 -6.47 18.94
C TRP A 278 7.85 -5.41 18.36
N ARG A 279 8.12 -5.42 17.05
CA ARG A 279 8.82 -4.30 16.39
C ARG A 279 7.96 -3.05 16.28
N PHE A 280 6.65 -3.16 16.45
CA PHE A 280 5.72 -2.06 16.27
C PHE A 280 5.08 -1.56 17.57
N GLN A 281 4.76 -0.27 17.61
CA GLN A 281 4.12 0.38 18.75
C GLN A 281 2.72 -0.15 19.06
N GLN A 282 2.00 -0.67 18.06
CA GLN A 282 0.69 -1.27 18.29
C GLN A 282 0.73 -2.49 19.24
N THR A 283 1.78 -3.33 19.20
CA THR A 283 1.93 -4.45 20.14
C THR A 283 2.15 -3.94 21.56
N HIS A 284 3.01 -2.92 21.72
CA HIS A 284 3.24 -2.30 23.02
C HIS A 284 1.99 -1.59 23.57
N TYR A 285 1.19 -0.99 22.70
CA TYR A 285 -0.09 -0.39 23.08
C TYR A 285 -1.07 -1.45 23.58
N ALA A 286 -1.23 -2.54 22.82
CA ALA A 286 -2.09 -3.66 23.18
C ALA A 286 -1.65 -4.32 24.50
N ASP A 287 -0.35 -4.50 24.71
CA ASP A 287 0.21 -5.02 25.97
C ASP A 287 -0.07 -4.09 27.16
N LYS A 288 0.10 -2.77 27.00
CA LYS A 288 -0.24 -1.79 28.04
C LYS A 288 -1.74 -1.77 28.35
N ALA A 289 -2.58 -1.89 27.34
CA ALA A 289 -4.03 -1.92 27.50
C ALA A 289 -4.47 -3.23 28.20
N ALA A 290 -3.93 -4.37 27.79
CA ALA A 290 -4.15 -5.66 28.44
C ALA A 290 -3.72 -5.64 29.91
N LYS A 291 -2.52 -5.11 30.22
CA LYS A 291 -2.02 -5.00 31.60
C LYS A 291 -2.90 -4.15 32.50
N ARG A 292 -3.51 -3.09 31.95
CA ARG A 292 -4.44 -2.24 32.69
C ARG A 292 -5.75 -2.94 33.01
N LEU A 293 -6.25 -3.77 32.09
CA LEU A 293 -7.53 -4.46 32.24
C LEU A 293 -7.41 -5.73 33.07
N TRP A 294 -6.35 -6.50 32.89
CA TRP A 294 -6.24 -7.86 33.40
C TRP A 294 -4.98 -8.13 34.22
N GLY A 295 -4.10 -7.14 34.39
CA GLY A 295 -2.78 -7.37 35.00
C GLY A 295 -1.80 -8.08 34.05
N LYS A 296 -0.69 -8.58 34.60
CA LYS A 296 0.43 -9.09 33.80
C LYS A 296 0.18 -10.52 33.32
N HIS A 297 -0.21 -10.65 32.05
CA HIS A 297 -0.30 -11.93 31.33
C HIS A 297 0.58 -11.93 30.08
N GLY A 298 1.41 -12.96 29.88
CA GLY A 298 2.37 -13.02 28.77
C GLY A 298 1.75 -12.99 27.37
N ASN A 299 0.47 -13.36 27.25
CA ASN A 299 -0.31 -13.33 26.00
C ASN A 299 -1.49 -12.35 26.06
N GLY A 300 -1.54 -11.46 27.07
CA GLY A 300 -2.65 -10.52 27.23
C GLY A 300 -2.82 -9.57 26.03
N TYR A 301 -1.71 -9.16 25.39
CA TYR A 301 -1.72 -8.27 24.23
C TYR A 301 -2.52 -8.83 23.04
N ILE A 302 -2.44 -10.14 22.76
CA ILE A 302 -3.14 -10.72 21.61
C ILE A 302 -4.63 -10.96 21.91
N GLN A 303 -4.95 -11.28 23.16
CA GLN A 303 -6.34 -11.40 23.59
C GLN A 303 -7.01 -10.02 23.59
N TRP A 304 -6.29 -8.97 24.01
CA TRP A 304 -6.77 -7.59 23.90
C TRP A 304 -6.96 -7.17 22.45
N HIS A 305 -6.05 -7.56 21.55
CA HIS A 305 -6.20 -7.32 20.12
C HIS A 305 -7.49 -7.96 19.57
N ALA A 306 -7.76 -9.23 19.91
CA ALA A 306 -8.98 -9.92 19.48
C ALA A 306 -10.25 -9.29 20.06
N LYS A 307 -10.26 -8.97 21.36
CA LYS A 307 -11.33 -8.18 21.99
C LYS A 307 -11.60 -6.88 21.24
N ARG A 308 -10.54 -6.12 20.94
CA ARG A 308 -10.68 -4.83 20.25
C ARG A 308 -11.16 -4.99 18.80
N THR A 309 -10.78 -6.06 18.12
CA THR A 309 -11.34 -6.43 16.80
C THR A 309 -12.85 -6.64 16.89
N VAL A 310 -13.33 -7.41 17.89
CA VAL A 310 -14.77 -7.63 18.13
C VAL A 310 -15.49 -6.31 18.41
N GLU A 311 -14.95 -5.45 19.26
CA GLU A 311 -15.55 -4.14 19.58
C GLU A 311 -15.68 -3.24 18.34
N ILE A 312 -14.60 -3.09 17.57
CA ILE A 312 -14.58 -2.28 16.34
C ILE A 312 -15.66 -2.78 15.36
N CYS A 313 -15.74 -4.11 15.19
CA CYS A 313 -16.74 -4.74 14.34
C CYS A 313 -18.17 -4.52 14.82
N SER A 314 -18.41 -4.64 16.13
CA SER A 314 -19.71 -4.34 16.73
C SER A 314 -20.11 -2.89 16.51
N LEU A 315 -19.18 -1.94 16.64
CA LEU A 315 -19.43 -0.52 16.40
C LEU A 315 -19.85 -0.26 14.96
N TRP A 316 -19.16 -0.84 13.97
CA TRP A 316 -19.52 -0.70 12.55
C TRP A 316 -20.91 -1.26 12.24
N ARG A 317 -21.22 -2.48 12.74
CA ARG A 317 -22.53 -3.11 12.52
C ARG A 317 -23.68 -2.34 13.18
N THR A 318 -23.44 -1.74 14.34
CA THR A 318 -24.44 -0.96 15.09
C THR A 318 -24.66 0.42 14.46
N GLU A 319 -23.57 1.10 14.08
CA GLU A 319 -23.61 2.46 13.55
C GLU A 319 -24.23 2.53 12.14
N ARG A 320 -24.03 1.47 11.33
CA ARG A 320 -24.51 1.41 9.95
C ARG A 320 -25.01 0.01 9.59
N PRO A 321 -26.25 -0.37 9.95
CA PRO A 321 -26.79 -1.70 9.66
C PRO A 321 -26.74 -2.09 8.17
N LYS A 322 -26.81 -1.11 7.24
CA LYS A 322 -26.72 -1.35 5.79
C LYS A 322 -25.41 -2.01 5.35
N ILE A 323 -24.29 -1.80 6.07
CA ILE A 323 -23.01 -2.41 5.68
C ILE A 323 -22.83 -3.82 6.23
N LYS A 324 -23.71 -4.28 7.13
CA LYS A 324 -23.56 -5.57 7.83
C LYS A 324 -23.37 -6.75 6.87
N LYS A 325 -24.04 -6.73 5.71
CA LYS A 325 -23.94 -7.79 4.68
C LYS A 325 -22.64 -7.76 3.88
N ARG A 326 -21.98 -6.61 3.81
CA ARG A 326 -20.75 -6.40 3.03
C ARG A 326 -19.50 -6.16 3.88
N LEU A 327 -19.65 -6.12 5.20
CA LEU A 327 -18.55 -6.03 6.17
C LEU A 327 -17.96 -7.43 6.42
N GLN A 328 -16.64 -7.52 6.34
CA GLN A 328 -15.83 -8.70 6.67
C GLN A 328 -14.89 -8.31 7.81
N CYS A 329 -15.17 -8.79 9.00
CA CYS A 329 -14.36 -8.56 10.19
C CYS A 329 -13.15 -9.48 10.23
N VAL A 330 -11.96 -8.89 10.19
CA VAL A 330 -10.70 -9.63 10.02
C VAL A 330 -9.85 -9.60 11.29
N LEU A 331 -9.48 -10.79 11.78
CA LEU A 331 -8.48 -10.96 12.84
C LEU A 331 -7.13 -11.35 12.24
N GLY A 332 -6.18 -10.41 12.22
CA GLY A 332 -4.81 -10.65 11.74
C GLY A 332 -3.93 -11.34 12.79
N ILE A 333 -3.34 -12.49 12.46
CA ILE A 333 -2.48 -13.27 13.37
C ILE A 333 -1.14 -13.63 12.75
N GLN A 334 -0.19 -14.02 13.59
CA GLN A 334 1.13 -14.44 13.13
C GLN A 334 1.06 -15.81 12.42
N GLY A 335 1.31 -15.84 11.12
CA GLY A 335 1.32 -17.10 10.35
C GLY A 335 2.41 -18.10 10.76
N GLY A 336 3.37 -17.71 11.59
CA GLY A 336 4.42 -18.59 12.14
C GLY A 336 4.09 -19.21 13.50
N TRP A 337 3.02 -18.78 14.17
CA TRP A 337 2.69 -19.23 15.53
C TRP A 337 1.21 -19.61 15.62
N TYR A 338 0.91 -20.86 15.28
CA TYR A 338 -0.45 -21.40 15.27
C TYR A 338 -1.20 -21.22 16.60
N ASN A 339 -0.55 -21.51 17.73
CA ASN A 339 -1.19 -21.41 19.04
C ASN A 339 -1.55 -19.97 19.41
N LEU A 340 -0.88 -18.96 18.84
CA LEU A 340 -1.24 -17.55 19.06
C LEU A 340 -2.63 -17.23 18.50
N ALA A 341 -2.99 -17.83 17.36
CA ALA A 341 -4.32 -17.69 16.79
C ALA A 341 -5.40 -18.30 17.69
N LEU A 342 -5.16 -19.50 18.25
CA LEU A 342 -6.07 -20.13 19.21
C LEU A 342 -6.28 -19.25 20.45
N ILE A 343 -5.20 -18.71 21.02
CA ILE A 343 -5.28 -17.81 22.19
C ILE A 343 -6.11 -16.56 21.88
N ALA A 344 -5.93 -15.97 20.70
CA ALA A 344 -6.67 -14.80 20.26
C ALA A 344 -8.17 -15.10 20.07
N LEU A 345 -8.49 -16.23 19.44
CA LEU A 345 -9.87 -16.65 19.17
C LEU A 345 -10.63 -17.00 20.46
N GLU A 346 -10.03 -17.79 21.35
CA GLU A 346 -10.63 -18.20 22.63
C GLU A 346 -10.67 -17.05 23.63
N CYS A 347 -9.65 -16.18 23.66
CA CYS A 347 -9.69 -14.90 24.37
C CYS A 347 -10.07 -14.98 25.86
N PRO A 348 -9.61 -15.98 26.64
CA PRO A 348 -10.18 -16.32 27.95
C PRO A 348 -10.07 -15.24 29.04
N LEU A 349 -9.20 -14.23 28.88
CA LEU A 349 -9.11 -13.12 29.83
C LEU A 349 -10.27 -12.13 29.70
N TRP A 350 -11.01 -12.16 28.58
CA TRP A 350 -12.13 -11.26 28.35
C TRP A 350 -13.42 -11.81 28.97
N GLU A 351 -14.18 -10.99 29.68
CA GLU A 351 -15.43 -11.40 30.34
C GLU A 351 -16.52 -11.88 29.37
N LYS A 352 -16.43 -11.49 28.08
CA LYS A 352 -17.34 -11.94 27.01
C LYS A 352 -16.71 -13.02 26.11
N ALA A 353 -15.68 -13.71 26.60
CA ALA A 353 -15.09 -14.82 25.88
C ALA A 353 -16.15 -15.88 25.49
N PRO A 354 -15.93 -16.60 24.37
CA PRO A 354 -14.77 -16.50 23.49
C PRO A 354 -14.91 -15.41 22.41
N CYS A 355 -13.78 -14.80 22.00
CA CYS A 355 -13.77 -13.72 21.01
C CYS A 355 -14.24 -14.18 19.61
N TYR A 356 -14.09 -15.46 19.25
CA TYR A 356 -14.56 -15.98 17.96
C TYR A 356 -16.08 -15.88 17.78
N ASN A 357 -16.87 -15.88 18.86
CA ASN A 357 -18.33 -15.67 18.83
C ASN A 357 -18.73 -14.19 18.72
N GLY A 358 -17.75 -13.27 18.78
CA GLY A 358 -17.97 -11.82 18.68
C GLY A 358 -18.21 -11.29 17.25
N GLY A 359 -18.43 -12.17 16.28
CA GLY A 359 -18.63 -11.80 14.88
C GLY A 359 -17.33 -11.44 14.16
N ILE A 360 -16.29 -12.25 14.33
CA ILE A 360 -15.11 -12.25 13.47
C ILE A 360 -15.44 -13.14 12.27
N ASP A 361 -15.34 -12.61 11.05
CA ASP A 361 -15.74 -13.32 9.82
C ASP A 361 -14.54 -14.03 9.16
N ALA A 362 -13.32 -13.55 9.44
CA ALA A 362 -12.11 -14.05 8.82
C ALA A 362 -10.90 -14.06 9.76
N LEU A 363 -10.11 -15.13 9.66
CA LEU A 363 -8.75 -15.20 10.19
C LEU A 363 -7.77 -14.85 9.06
N ALA A 364 -6.84 -13.92 9.30
CA ALA A 364 -5.86 -13.53 8.30
C ALA A 364 -4.41 -13.80 8.72
N ILE A 365 -3.60 -14.31 7.79
CA ILE A 365 -2.18 -14.65 8.00
C ILE A 365 -1.28 -14.08 6.90
N ALA A 366 0.02 -13.93 7.17
CA ALA A 366 0.99 -13.67 6.11
C ALA A 366 1.32 -14.93 5.28
N GLY A 367 1.31 -14.76 3.95
CA GLY A 367 1.58 -15.76 2.92
C GLY A 367 3.00 -15.69 2.33
N TYR A 368 4.01 -15.42 3.16
CA TYR A 368 5.39 -15.31 2.70
C TYR A 368 6.14 -16.64 2.57
N PHE A 369 6.88 -16.80 1.47
CA PHE A 369 7.89 -17.85 1.30
C PHE A 369 9.30 -17.23 1.24
N THR A 370 10.32 -18.01 1.63
CA THR A 370 11.71 -17.56 1.57
C THR A 370 12.69 -18.62 1.10
N GLY A 371 12.32 -19.91 1.12
CA GLY A 371 13.27 -21.01 0.96
C GLY A 371 14.40 -21.03 2.00
N CYS A 372 14.35 -20.12 2.96
CA CYS A 372 15.45 -19.77 3.84
C CYS A 372 16.75 -19.38 3.10
N VAL A 373 16.67 -19.00 1.81
CA VAL A 373 17.81 -18.49 1.02
C VAL A 373 18.19 -17.05 1.43
N ASN A 374 17.41 -16.47 2.34
CA ASN A 374 17.71 -15.24 3.03
C ASN A 374 18.70 -15.39 4.21
N GLY A 375 19.36 -16.54 4.35
CA GLY A 375 20.38 -16.76 5.39
C GLY A 375 19.82 -16.90 6.81
N SER A 376 18.49 -16.98 6.99
CA SER A 376 17.90 -17.41 8.26
C SER A 376 18.39 -18.82 8.60
N GLY A 377 18.64 -19.17 9.86
CA GLY A 377 19.10 -20.51 10.25
C GLY A 377 20.60 -20.68 10.51
N GLY A 378 21.38 -19.59 10.51
CA GLY A 378 22.73 -19.58 11.07
C GLY A 378 23.86 -19.50 10.05
N ILE A 379 25.10 -19.53 10.56
CA ILE A 379 26.30 -19.25 9.76
C ILE A 379 26.59 -20.33 8.72
N ASP A 380 26.34 -21.61 9.04
CA ASP A 380 26.57 -22.73 8.14
C ASP A 380 25.72 -22.63 6.86
N ARG A 381 24.47 -22.18 7.02
CA ARG A 381 23.57 -21.95 5.89
C ARG A 381 24.02 -20.75 5.05
N ILE A 382 24.44 -19.67 5.69
CA ILE A 382 24.99 -18.50 5.00
C ILE A 382 26.22 -18.91 4.17
N GLN A 383 27.15 -19.69 4.74
CA GLN A 383 28.32 -20.17 4.02
C GLN A 383 27.95 -21.10 2.85
N ARG A 384 26.97 -22.00 3.04
CA ARG A 384 26.47 -22.88 1.97
C ARG A 384 25.87 -22.09 0.81
N ILE A 385 25.00 -21.12 1.09
CA ILE A 385 24.39 -20.27 0.04
C ILE A 385 25.47 -19.45 -0.68
N ARG A 386 26.45 -18.91 0.04
CA ARG A 386 27.54 -18.13 -0.58
C ARG A 386 28.32 -18.93 -1.63
N LYS A 387 28.53 -20.23 -1.40
CA LYS A 387 29.20 -21.10 -2.39
C LYS A 387 28.46 -21.15 -3.72
N TRP A 388 27.13 -21.01 -3.72
CA TRP A 388 26.32 -21.00 -4.94
C TRP A 388 26.61 -19.81 -5.84
N PHE A 389 27.09 -18.69 -5.30
CA PHE A 389 27.32 -17.47 -6.08
C PHE A 389 28.39 -17.64 -7.16
N SER A 390 29.29 -18.62 -6.98
CA SER A 390 30.36 -18.95 -7.94
C SER A 390 30.00 -20.13 -8.85
N GLU A 391 28.79 -20.69 -8.71
CA GLU A 391 28.34 -21.81 -9.54
C GLU A 391 27.69 -21.32 -10.84
N LYS A 392 27.32 -22.26 -11.71
CA LYS A 392 26.52 -21.99 -12.91
C LYS A 392 25.31 -21.14 -12.53
N ASP A 393 24.94 -20.19 -13.40
CA ASP A 393 23.86 -19.22 -13.23
C ASP A 393 23.92 -18.30 -12.00
N GLU A 394 25.05 -18.30 -11.27
CA GLU A 394 25.23 -17.68 -9.95
C GLU A 394 24.32 -18.30 -8.86
N GLY A 395 23.91 -19.56 -9.03
CA GLY A 395 23.17 -20.32 -8.03
C GLY A 395 21.67 -20.06 -8.00
N MET A 396 21.09 -19.48 -9.06
CA MET A 396 19.67 -19.17 -9.17
C MET A 396 18.81 -20.43 -9.25
N GLU A 397 19.24 -21.45 -9.99
CA GLU A 397 18.55 -22.75 -10.04
C GLU A 397 18.54 -23.43 -8.66
N LYS A 398 19.67 -23.42 -7.95
CA LYS A 398 19.74 -23.93 -6.57
C LYS A 398 18.83 -23.15 -5.61
N ALA A 399 18.80 -21.83 -5.76
CA ALA A 399 17.90 -20.97 -4.97
C ALA A 399 16.43 -21.31 -5.25
N TYR A 400 16.09 -21.61 -6.50
CA TYR A 400 14.77 -22.04 -6.92
C TYR A 400 14.38 -23.38 -6.29
N GLU A 401 15.19 -24.43 -6.48
CA GLU A 401 14.92 -25.76 -5.90
C GLU A 401 14.85 -25.71 -4.37
N GLN A 402 15.75 -24.94 -3.73
CA GLN A 402 15.68 -24.70 -2.30
C GLN A 402 14.38 -24.01 -1.88
N THR A 403 13.93 -23.02 -2.65
CA THR A 403 12.71 -22.27 -2.33
C THR A 403 11.45 -23.07 -2.60
N LEU A 404 11.46 -23.93 -3.61
CA LEU A 404 10.34 -24.80 -3.95
C LEU A 404 10.15 -25.88 -2.88
N GLU A 405 11.20 -26.64 -2.58
CA GLU A 405 11.08 -27.92 -1.86
C GLU A 405 12.09 -28.12 -0.72
N GLY A 406 13.07 -27.24 -0.56
CA GLY A 406 14.06 -27.37 0.51
C GLY A 406 15.20 -28.35 0.21
N ARG A 407 15.50 -28.56 -1.08
CA ARG A 407 16.45 -29.57 -1.60
C ARG A 407 17.81 -29.62 -0.90
N TYR A 408 18.35 -28.47 -0.51
CA TYR A 408 19.73 -28.36 -0.02
C TYR A 408 19.85 -28.24 1.50
N PHE A 409 18.77 -27.85 2.19
CA PHE A 409 18.69 -27.76 3.65
C PHE A 409 17.25 -27.55 4.11
N ASP A 410 16.97 -28.00 5.34
CA ASP A 410 15.62 -27.91 5.93
C ASP A 410 15.15 -26.45 6.10
N CYS A 411 13.90 -26.21 5.71
CA CYS A 411 13.25 -24.92 5.78
C CYS A 411 11.72 -25.05 5.83
N LYS A 412 11.10 -24.42 6.84
CA LYS A 412 9.64 -24.38 7.02
C LYS A 412 8.96 -23.23 6.24
N ARG A 413 9.64 -22.66 5.24
CA ARG A 413 9.18 -21.52 4.42
C ARG A 413 9.47 -21.74 2.92
N THR A 414 9.44 -23.00 2.50
CA THR A 414 9.43 -23.42 1.09
C THR A 414 8.01 -23.36 0.53
N ILE A 415 7.84 -23.36 -0.79
CA ILE A 415 6.52 -23.39 -1.43
C ILE A 415 5.71 -24.61 -0.97
N ILE A 416 6.34 -25.79 -0.91
CA ILE A 416 5.68 -27.02 -0.44
C ILE A 416 5.25 -26.92 1.03
N SER A 417 6.14 -26.46 1.93
CA SER A 417 5.79 -26.33 3.36
C SER A 417 4.76 -25.24 3.63
N MET A 418 4.70 -24.19 2.80
CA MET A 418 3.67 -23.16 2.90
C MET A 418 2.27 -23.70 2.61
N LYS A 419 2.10 -24.64 1.66
CA LYS A 419 0.80 -25.31 1.43
C LYS A 419 0.28 -25.99 2.69
N SER A 420 1.13 -26.77 3.36
CA SER A 420 0.77 -27.44 4.62
C SER A 420 0.42 -26.43 5.73
N LYS A 421 1.16 -25.31 5.81
CA LYS A 421 0.83 -24.22 6.73
C LYS A 421 -0.54 -23.60 6.43
N TYR A 422 -0.84 -23.31 5.16
CA TYR A 422 -2.13 -22.76 4.76
C TYR A 422 -3.27 -23.71 5.09
N LYS A 423 -3.12 -25.00 4.78
CA LYS A 423 -4.11 -26.03 5.14
C LYS A 423 -4.39 -26.05 6.65
N LYS A 424 -3.35 -26.03 7.48
CA LYS A 424 -3.50 -25.99 8.95
C LYS A 424 -4.30 -24.77 9.43
N PHE A 425 -4.04 -23.59 8.88
CA PHE A 425 -4.82 -22.39 9.24
C PHE A 425 -6.21 -22.37 8.63
N LYS A 426 -6.42 -23.00 7.47
CA LYS A 426 -7.75 -23.17 6.88
C LYS A 426 -8.61 -24.08 7.74
N ASP A 427 -8.06 -25.18 8.23
CA ASP A 427 -8.77 -26.09 9.14
C ASP A 427 -9.14 -25.38 10.45
N LEU A 428 -8.25 -24.54 10.97
CA LEU A 428 -8.56 -23.68 12.12
C LEU A 428 -9.69 -22.69 11.81
N ALA A 429 -9.63 -21.99 10.68
CA ALA A 429 -10.68 -21.04 10.29
C ALA A 429 -12.04 -21.75 10.13
N ASN A 430 -12.06 -22.90 9.44
CA ASN A 430 -13.26 -23.72 9.27
C ASN A 430 -13.84 -24.20 10.61
N LYS A 431 -13.00 -24.59 11.58
CA LYS A 431 -13.44 -25.00 12.92
C LYS A 431 -14.29 -23.91 13.60
N TYR A 432 -13.99 -22.64 13.36
CA TYR A 432 -14.72 -21.50 13.92
C TYR A 432 -15.68 -20.82 12.92
N GLY A 433 -15.97 -21.45 11.78
CA GLY A 433 -16.88 -20.91 10.77
C GLY A 433 -16.37 -19.66 10.04
N MET A 434 -15.05 -19.46 9.99
CA MET A 434 -14.40 -18.28 9.41
C MET A 434 -13.79 -18.57 8.04
N SER A 435 -13.64 -17.51 7.24
CA SER A 435 -12.75 -17.55 6.08
C SER A 435 -11.28 -17.46 6.48
N LEU A 436 -10.39 -18.05 5.68
CA LEU A 436 -8.95 -17.81 5.79
C LEU A 436 -8.55 -16.79 4.72
N LEU A 437 -7.95 -15.67 5.12
CA LEU A 437 -7.45 -14.62 4.23
C LEU A 437 -5.94 -14.46 4.34
N ALA A 438 -5.28 -13.90 3.33
CA ALA A 438 -3.91 -13.45 3.46
C ALA A 438 -3.85 -11.92 3.47
N TYR A 439 -3.48 -11.31 4.60
CA TYR A 439 -3.37 -9.85 4.69
C TYR A 439 -2.17 -9.30 3.92
N GLU A 440 -1.18 -10.16 3.66
CA GLU A 440 -0.06 -9.92 2.76
C GLU A 440 0.62 -11.23 2.37
N GLY A 441 1.43 -11.22 1.31
CA GLY A 441 2.24 -12.37 0.93
C GLY A 441 3.05 -12.14 -0.34
N GLY A 442 3.74 -13.20 -0.76
CA GLY A 442 4.74 -13.16 -1.82
C GLY A 442 6.09 -13.66 -1.30
N GLN A 443 7.17 -13.22 -1.92
CA GLN A 443 8.51 -13.57 -1.47
C GLN A 443 8.95 -12.68 -0.27
N HIS A 444 9.69 -13.24 0.69
CA HIS A 444 10.34 -12.52 1.78
C HIS A 444 11.84 -12.87 1.87
N ILE A 445 12.49 -12.86 0.70
CA ILE A 445 13.91 -13.16 0.47
C ILE A 445 14.70 -11.86 0.61
N THR A 446 15.07 -11.57 1.85
CA THR A 446 15.82 -10.38 2.25
C THR A 446 16.63 -10.64 3.50
N GLY A 447 17.80 -10.01 3.60
CA GLY A 447 18.62 -10.03 4.81
C GLY A 447 18.08 -9.15 5.95
N ASN A 448 16.94 -8.47 5.79
CA ASN A 448 16.42 -7.51 6.78
C ASN A 448 16.24 -8.15 8.18
N GLY A 449 16.92 -7.58 9.17
CA GLY A 449 16.95 -8.08 10.55
C GLY A 449 17.78 -9.36 10.74
N LEU A 450 18.59 -9.77 9.76
CA LEU A 450 19.47 -10.94 9.81
C LEU A 450 20.94 -10.52 9.70
N LYS A 451 21.87 -11.45 10.00
CA LYS A 451 23.32 -11.20 9.98
C LYS A 451 23.83 -10.67 8.63
N ILE A 452 23.15 -11.03 7.53
CA ILE A 452 23.53 -10.67 6.16
C ILE A 452 22.90 -9.35 5.68
N GLN A 453 22.21 -8.59 6.53
CA GLN A 453 21.46 -7.38 6.12
C GLN A 453 22.28 -6.36 5.32
N ASN A 454 23.57 -6.22 5.63
CA ASN A 454 24.48 -5.28 4.96
C ASN A 454 25.51 -5.99 4.06
N ASP A 455 25.33 -7.28 3.81
CA ASP A 455 26.21 -8.06 2.94
C ASP A 455 25.86 -7.79 1.47
N LYS A 456 26.79 -7.13 0.75
CA LYS A 456 26.55 -6.69 -0.62
C LYS A 456 26.33 -7.85 -1.59
N ASP A 457 26.95 -9.00 -1.35
CA ASP A 457 26.82 -10.16 -2.24
C ASP A 457 25.45 -10.81 -2.08
N PHE A 458 24.99 -10.95 -0.85
CA PHE A 458 23.63 -11.43 -0.58
C PHE A 458 22.56 -10.45 -1.08
N ILE A 459 22.76 -9.13 -0.90
CA ILE A 459 21.83 -8.14 -1.46
C ILE A 459 21.73 -8.30 -2.99
N ARG A 460 22.86 -8.40 -3.69
CA ARG A 460 22.88 -8.62 -5.14
C ARG A 460 22.21 -9.95 -5.53
N PHE A 461 22.52 -11.02 -4.82
CA PHE A 461 21.93 -12.35 -5.04
C PHE A 461 20.41 -12.33 -4.87
N HIS A 462 19.89 -11.71 -3.80
CA HIS A 462 18.44 -11.59 -3.55
C HIS A 462 17.75 -10.75 -4.63
N MET A 463 18.34 -9.62 -5.02
CA MET A 463 17.80 -8.78 -6.09
C MET A 463 17.80 -9.51 -7.43
N LYS A 464 18.88 -10.24 -7.76
CA LYS A 464 18.98 -11.04 -8.98
C LYS A 464 17.93 -12.15 -8.99
N PHE A 465 17.80 -12.91 -7.90
CA PHE A 465 16.84 -14.01 -7.82
C PHE A 465 15.39 -13.54 -8.02
N ASN A 466 15.04 -12.38 -7.45
CA ASN A 466 13.72 -11.76 -7.65
C ASN A 466 13.40 -11.37 -9.11
N ARG A 467 14.42 -11.23 -9.96
CA ARG A 467 14.29 -10.87 -11.39
C ARG A 467 14.35 -12.07 -12.33
N THR A 468 14.44 -13.30 -11.80
CA THR A 468 14.46 -14.53 -12.60
C THR A 468 13.04 -15.05 -12.90
N ASP A 469 12.88 -15.84 -13.96
CA ASP A 469 11.61 -16.55 -14.23
C ASP A 469 11.25 -17.56 -13.12
N TYR A 470 12.23 -18.05 -12.38
CA TYR A 470 11.99 -18.86 -11.18
C TYR A 470 11.12 -18.13 -10.16
N MET A 471 11.28 -16.81 -10.00
CA MET A 471 10.44 -16.03 -9.10
C MET A 471 8.99 -15.96 -9.58
N ARG A 472 8.77 -15.91 -10.90
CA ARG A 472 7.41 -16.02 -11.48
C ARG A 472 6.79 -17.36 -11.09
N LYS A 473 7.49 -18.47 -11.35
CA LYS A 473 7.03 -19.83 -11.03
C LYS A 473 6.71 -20.00 -9.55
N LEU A 474 7.61 -19.58 -8.66
CA LEU A 474 7.41 -19.70 -7.21
C LEU A 474 6.20 -18.87 -6.72
N THR A 475 6.04 -17.65 -7.24
CA THR A 475 4.93 -16.77 -6.89
C THR A 475 3.60 -17.36 -7.36
N PHE A 476 3.54 -17.82 -8.62
CA PHE A 476 2.35 -18.47 -9.18
C PHE A 476 1.98 -19.72 -8.38
N THR A 477 2.93 -20.62 -8.12
CA THR A 477 2.64 -21.85 -7.36
C THR A 477 2.24 -21.57 -5.91
N ASN A 478 2.70 -20.47 -5.30
CA ASN A 478 2.21 -20.07 -3.98
C ASN A 478 0.72 -19.66 -4.01
N PHE A 479 0.28 -18.95 -5.05
CA PHE A 479 -1.13 -18.61 -5.26
C PHE A 479 -1.97 -19.87 -5.53
N GLU A 480 -1.49 -20.78 -6.37
CA GLU A 480 -2.15 -22.08 -6.58
C GLU A 480 -2.27 -22.87 -5.29
N ASN A 481 -1.22 -22.95 -4.47
CA ASN A 481 -1.28 -23.60 -3.17
C ASN A 481 -2.32 -22.96 -2.24
N TRP A 482 -2.47 -21.64 -2.28
CA TRP A 482 -3.48 -20.92 -1.51
C TRP A 482 -4.91 -21.26 -1.98
N LYS A 483 -5.14 -21.21 -3.29
CA LYS A 483 -6.41 -21.61 -3.92
C LYS A 483 -6.76 -23.06 -3.60
N MET A 484 -5.81 -23.99 -3.79
CA MET A 484 -6.01 -25.43 -3.60
C MET A 484 -6.43 -25.80 -2.17
N VAL A 485 -5.96 -25.07 -1.15
CA VAL A 485 -6.38 -25.33 0.23
C VAL A 485 -7.73 -24.69 0.56
N GLY A 486 -8.32 -23.90 -0.34
CA GLY A 486 -9.56 -23.15 -0.10
C GLY A 486 -9.34 -21.86 0.69
N GLY A 487 -8.17 -21.23 0.57
CA GLY A 487 -7.97 -19.87 1.05
C GLY A 487 -8.83 -18.88 0.26
N GLY A 488 -9.29 -17.81 0.90
CA GLY A 488 -10.08 -16.75 0.27
C GLY A 488 -9.20 -15.67 -0.37
N LEU A 489 -9.54 -14.40 -0.16
CA LEU A 489 -8.74 -13.27 -0.67
C LEU A 489 -7.26 -13.34 -0.21
N PHE A 490 -6.35 -13.24 -1.18
CA PHE A 490 -4.91 -13.14 -0.95
C PHE A 490 -4.41 -11.76 -1.37
N MET A 491 -3.90 -10.96 -0.43
CA MET A 491 -3.27 -9.68 -0.73
C MET A 491 -1.80 -9.91 -1.09
N TYR A 492 -1.37 -9.57 -2.30
CA TYR A 492 0.06 -9.42 -2.58
C TYR A 492 0.60 -8.18 -1.82
N PHE A 493 1.83 -8.25 -1.31
CA PHE A 493 2.30 -7.31 -0.28
C PHE A 493 2.55 -5.86 -0.76
N ASP A 494 2.93 -5.63 -2.01
CA ASP A 494 3.33 -4.30 -2.45
C ASP A 494 3.11 -4.17 -3.96
N ASP A 495 2.44 -3.11 -4.42
CA ASP A 495 2.10 -2.91 -5.81
C ASP A 495 3.35 -2.52 -6.62
N ILE A 496 3.95 -1.37 -6.36
CA ILE A 496 5.08 -0.85 -7.13
C ILE A 496 6.11 -0.21 -6.19
N SER A 497 7.27 -0.87 -6.08
CA SER A 497 8.38 -0.39 -5.27
C SER A 497 9.70 -0.94 -5.82
N PRO A 498 10.78 -0.15 -5.86
CA PRO A 498 12.06 -0.64 -6.33
C PRO A 498 12.74 -1.49 -5.25
N PRO A 499 13.57 -2.47 -5.64
CA PRO A 499 14.31 -3.28 -4.70
C PRO A 499 15.35 -2.45 -3.94
N SER A 500 15.59 -2.84 -2.69
CA SER A 500 16.61 -2.24 -1.84
C SER A 500 17.27 -3.30 -0.96
N LYS A 501 18.26 -2.91 -0.15
CA LYS A 501 18.84 -3.81 0.87
C LYS A 501 17.81 -4.34 1.88
N TRP A 502 16.65 -3.67 2.00
CA TRP A 502 15.58 -4.06 2.91
C TRP A 502 14.65 -5.12 2.31
N GLY A 503 14.66 -5.28 0.98
CA GLY A 503 13.87 -6.28 0.26
C GLY A 503 13.46 -5.80 -1.14
N SER A 504 12.89 -6.74 -1.89
CA SER A 504 12.38 -6.57 -3.25
C SER A 504 10.87 -6.83 -3.27
N TRP A 505 10.09 -5.94 -2.69
CA TRP A 505 8.68 -6.20 -2.33
C TRP A 505 7.73 -6.09 -3.52
N GLY A 506 7.71 -4.91 -4.14
CA GLY A 506 6.80 -4.51 -5.21
C GLY A 506 6.62 -5.55 -6.30
N SER A 507 5.39 -5.73 -6.78
CA SER A 507 5.12 -6.56 -7.95
C SER A 507 5.85 -6.06 -9.20
N MET A 508 6.10 -4.75 -9.27
CA MET A 508 6.91 -4.04 -10.26
C MET A 508 7.95 -3.15 -9.57
N ASP A 509 9.10 -2.91 -10.21
CA ASP A 509 10.14 -2.03 -9.65
C ASP A 509 9.80 -0.53 -9.84
N TYR A 510 9.08 -0.20 -10.92
CA TYR A 510 8.61 1.14 -11.26
C TYR A 510 7.34 1.09 -12.12
N LEU A 511 6.59 2.19 -12.16
CA LEU A 511 5.37 2.29 -12.96
C LEU A 511 5.66 2.00 -14.44
N GLY A 512 5.03 0.96 -14.98
CA GLY A 512 5.25 0.49 -16.35
C GLY A 512 6.25 -0.65 -16.51
N ASP A 513 6.84 -1.19 -15.43
CA ASP A 513 7.70 -2.38 -15.48
C ASP A 513 6.91 -3.69 -15.63
N TYR A 514 6.23 -3.84 -16.77
CA TYR A 514 5.46 -5.04 -17.09
C TYR A 514 6.35 -6.29 -17.34
N THR A 515 7.67 -6.14 -17.27
CA THR A 515 8.62 -7.25 -17.45
C THR A 515 8.91 -8.01 -16.17
N SER A 516 8.57 -7.44 -15.00
CA SER A 516 8.80 -8.04 -13.69
C SER A 516 8.22 -9.48 -13.59
N PRO A 517 9.00 -10.47 -13.11
CA PRO A 517 8.51 -11.84 -12.94
C PRO A 517 7.32 -11.96 -11.99
N LYS A 518 7.27 -11.12 -10.95
CA LYS A 518 6.19 -11.16 -9.94
C LYS A 518 4.90 -10.57 -10.51
N TYR A 519 5.00 -9.47 -11.28
CA TYR A 519 3.89 -8.94 -12.07
C TYR A 519 3.35 -10.02 -13.02
N LYS A 520 4.22 -10.68 -13.80
CA LYS A 520 3.81 -11.74 -14.73
C LYS A 520 3.06 -12.88 -14.02
N ALA A 521 3.51 -13.33 -12.85
CA ALA A 521 2.82 -14.37 -12.08
C ALA A 521 1.44 -13.93 -11.61
N ILE A 522 1.29 -12.67 -11.23
CA ILE A 522 0.01 -12.08 -10.81
C ILE A 522 -0.97 -12.01 -12.00
N ILE A 523 -0.51 -11.53 -13.16
CA ILE A 523 -1.35 -11.46 -14.37
C ILE A 523 -1.74 -12.88 -14.80
N GLU A 524 -0.79 -13.80 -14.88
CA GLU A 524 -1.01 -15.19 -15.28
C GLU A 524 -2.00 -15.90 -14.37
N PHE A 525 -1.84 -15.79 -13.05
CA PHE A 525 -2.81 -16.35 -12.10
C PHE A 525 -4.17 -15.66 -12.23
N GLY A 526 -4.17 -14.34 -12.37
CA GLY A 526 -5.37 -13.52 -12.45
C GLY A 526 -6.24 -13.81 -13.68
N THR A 527 -5.62 -14.11 -14.82
CA THR A 527 -6.34 -14.42 -16.08
C THR A 527 -6.77 -15.87 -16.18
N GLN A 528 -6.11 -16.79 -15.47
CA GLN A 528 -6.43 -18.23 -15.50
C GLN A 528 -7.51 -18.62 -14.48
N ASN A 529 -7.91 -17.71 -13.59
CA ASN A 529 -8.76 -18.04 -12.46
C ASN A 529 -9.88 -17.02 -12.27
N GLN A 530 -11.09 -17.51 -12.05
CA GLN A 530 -12.19 -16.71 -11.51
C GLN A 530 -12.16 -16.74 -9.97
N GLN A 531 -12.87 -15.82 -9.33
CA GLN A 531 -13.05 -15.84 -7.88
C GLN A 531 -13.74 -17.14 -7.43
N TRP A 532 -13.12 -17.87 -6.51
CA TRP A 532 -13.57 -19.20 -6.05
C TRP A 532 -14.11 -19.23 -4.61
N TRP A 533 -14.21 -18.07 -3.95
CA TRP A 533 -14.66 -17.92 -2.56
C TRP A 533 -15.87 -17.00 -2.43
#